data_AF-Q1KV71-F1
#
_entry.id   AF-Q1KV71-F1
#
_cell.length_a   1.000
_cell.length_b   1.000
_cell.length_c   1.000
_cell.angle_alpha   90.00
_cell.angle_beta   90.00
_cell.angle_gamma   90.00
#
_symmetry.space_group_name_H-M   'P 1'
#
loop_
_entity.id
_entity.type
_entity.pdbx_description
1 polymer ?
#
loop_
_entity_poly.entity_id
_entity_poly.type
_entity_poly.pdbx_seq_one_letter_code
_entity_poly.pdbx_strand_id
1 'polypeptide(L)'
;VMAKSEGESIVENHPNRGSSEVCTALARSFADIGDIVRGKDLFLGYNERDRAQKKKLQDNLIEIFKQIHSGLTGGAKKHYENDTDKNYYQLREDWWTANRDQVWKAMTCVAPENAYIIKRRFDGGDIENLILTHPKCGHDTDPPVVDYIPQRLRWMSEWSEYFCNVLNKEIDEMNNQCKDCEMSRRCNNDTEGEKCKKCKEQ
;
A
#
# COMPACT_ATOMS: atom_id res chain seq x y z
N VAL A 1 -13.67 -5.33 -10.35
CA VAL A 1 -12.95 -6.63 -10.48
C VAL A 1 -11.53 -6.52 -9.95
N MET A 2 -10.65 -5.74 -10.58
CA MET A 2 -9.23 -5.63 -10.16
C MET A 2 -9.05 -5.33 -8.66
N ALA A 3 -9.71 -4.30 -8.12
CA ALA A 3 -9.58 -3.95 -6.69
C ALA A 3 -9.99 -5.10 -5.75
N LYS A 4 -11.05 -5.85 -6.10
CA LYS A 4 -11.48 -7.03 -5.33
C LYS A 4 -10.41 -8.12 -5.35
N SER A 5 -9.89 -8.45 -6.53
CA SER A 5 -8.86 -9.50 -6.68
C SER A 5 -7.54 -9.13 -5.99
N GLU A 6 -7.16 -7.85 -6.02
CA GLU A 6 -6.01 -7.36 -5.27
C GLU A 6 -6.23 -7.50 -3.76
N GLY A 7 -7.42 -7.11 -3.28
CA GLY A 7 -7.79 -7.26 -1.88
C GLY A 7 -7.77 -8.72 -1.41
N GLU A 8 -8.28 -9.63 -2.23
CA GLU A 8 -8.22 -11.09 -1.99
C GLU A 8 -6.78 -11.59 -1.89
N SER A 9 -5.94 -11.22 -2.86
CA SER A 9 -4.52 -11.59 -2.87
C SER A 9 -3.78 -11.11 -1.61
N ILE A 10 -4.01 -9.85 -1.20
CA ILE A 10 -3.37 -9.29 0.00
C ILE A 10 -3.81 -10.03 1.24
N VAL A 11 -5.12 -10.21 1.44
CA VAL A 11 -5.65 -10.86 2.65
C VAL A 11 -5.17 -12.31 2.75
N GLU A 12 -5.11 -13.04 1.64
CA GLU A 12 -4.67 -14.43 1.62
C GLU A 12 -3.17 -14.58 1.95
N ASN A 13 -2.33 -13.68 1.42
CA ASN A 13 -0.87 -13.79 1.48
C ASN A 13 -0.22 -12.95 2.60
N HIS A 14 -0.98 -12.11 3.32
CA HIS A 14 -0.41 -11.28 4.37
C HIS A 14 0.11 -12.14 5.54
N PRO A 15 1.36 -11.93 6.03
CA PRO A 15 1.92 -12.68 7.16
C PRO A 15 1.02 -12.65 8.40
N ASN A 16 0.38 -11.50 8.63
CA ASN A 16 -0.51 -11.24 9.76
C ASN A 16 -1.98 -11.07 9.31
N ARG A 17 -2.48 -12.00 8.48
CA ARG A 17 -3.84 -11.99 7.87
C ARG A 17 -5.04 -11.88 8.83
N GLY A 18 -4.83 -11.96 10.15
CA GLY A 18 -5.87 -11.80 11.18
C GLY A 18 -5.75 -10.52 12.01
N SER A 19 -4.80 -9.64 11.69
CA SER A 19 -4.56 -8.39 12.41
C SER A 19 -4.92 -7.17 11.56
N SER A 20 -4.97 -6.00 12.20
CA SER A 20 -5.18 -4.72 11.52
C SER A 20 -4.07 -4.33 10.53
N GLU A 21 -2.92 -5.02 10.53
CA GLU A 21 -1.83 -4.73 9.60
C GLU A 21 -2.22 -4.97 8.15
N VAL A 22 -3.15 -5.91 7.90
CA VAL A 22 -3.70 -6.14 6.56
C VAL A 22 -4.38 -4.88 6.00
N CYS A 23 -4.97 -4.05 6.87
CA CYS A 23 -5.59 -2.79 6.45
C CYS A 23 -4.54 -1.78 5.93
N THR A 24 -3.33 -1.80 6.49
CA THR A 24 -2.22 -0.96 6.02
C THR A 24 -1.76 -1.40 4.63
N ALA A 25 -1.59 -2.71 4.41
CA ALA A 25 -1.23 -3.25 3.10
C ALA A 25 -2.31 -2.94 2.05
N LEU A 26 -3.59 -3.15 2.39
CA LEU A 26 -4.72 -2.75 1.56
C LEU A 26 -4.68 -1.26 1.24
N ALA A 27 -4.46 -0.38 2.24
CA ALA A 27 -4.40 1.06 2.03
C ALA A 27 -3.26 1.46 1.06
N ARG A 28 -2.12 0.79 1.09
CA ARG A 28 -1.01 1.03 0.15
C ARG A 28 -1.38 0.64 -1.27
N SER A 29 -1.91 -0.56 -1.48
CA SER A 29 -2.38 -0.99 -2.80
C SER A 29 -3.51 -0.10 -3.33
N PHE A 30 -4.40 0.40 -2.47
CA PHE A 30 -5.42 1.39 -2.84
C PHE A 30 -4.80 2.63 -3.50
N ALA A 31 -3.78 3.18 -2.84
CA ALA A 31 -3.11 4.39 -3.27
C ALA A 31 -2.32 4.17 -4.56
N ASP A 32 -1.67 3.02 -4.72
CA ASP A 32 -0.95 2.65 -5.94
C ASP A 32 -1.90 2.41 -7.12
N ILE A 33 -3.04 1.76 -6.90
CA ILE A 33 -4.14 1.68 -7.89
C ILE A 33 -4.58 3.10 -8.28
N GLY A 34 -4.76 3.99 -7.31
CA GLY A 34 -5.11 5.38 -7.54
C GLY A 34 -4.09 6.08 -8.43
N ASP A 35 -2.79 5.92 -8.17
CA ASP A 35 -1.73 6.51 -9.00
C ASP A 35 -1.63 5.89 -10.39
N ILE A 36 -1.90 4.59 -10.55
CA ILE A 36 -2.02 3.94 -11.86
C ILE A 36 -3.18 4.55 -12.65
N VAL A 37 -4.35 4.68 -12.01
CA VAL A 37 -5.58 5.24 -12.60
C VAL A 37 -5.45 6.72 -12.88
N ARG A 38 -4.62 7.47 -12.15
CA ARG A 38 -4.38 8.91 -12.36
C ARG A 38 -3.19 9.22 -13.27
N GLY A 39 -2.43 8.20 -13.67
CA GLY A 39 -1.23 8.37 -14.51
C GLY A 39 -0.04 8.95 -13.77
N LYS A 40 0.00 8.80 -12.43
CA LYS A 40 1.04 9.29 -11.51
C LYS A 40 2.00 8.20 -11.03
N ASP A 41 1.71 6.94 -11.33
CA ASP A 41 2.52 5.81 -10.90
C ASP A 41 3.96 5.86 -11.45
N LEU A 42 4.93 5.78 -10.55
CA LEU A 42 6.37 5.93 -10.81
C LEU A 42 7.06 4.61 -11.18
N PHE A 43 6.39 3.45 -11.04
CA PHE A 43 7.03 2.15 -11.24
C PHE A 43 7.49 1.94 -12.68
N LEU A 44 8.79 1.87 -12.97
CA LEU A 44 9.24 1.79 -14.36
C LEU A 44 9.17 0.37 -14.96
N GLY A 45 9.01 -0.68 -14.15
CA GLY A 45 9.14 -2.08 -14.57
C GLY A 45 10.54 -2.63 -14.32
N TYR A 46 10.63 -3.86 -13.79
CA TYR A 46 11.90 -4.49 -13.45
C TYR A 46 12.70 -4.89 -14.69
N ASN A 47 12.00 -5.27 -15.76
CA ASN A 47 12.56 -5.74 -17.02
C ASN A 47 11.79 -5.15 -18.22
N GLU A 48 12.22 -5.50 -19.44
CA GLU A 48 11.59 -5.02 -20.68
C GLU A 48 10.12 -5.44 -20.83
N ARG A 49 9.76 -6.63 -20.35
CA ARG A 49 8.39 -7.14 -20.40
C ARG A 49 7.47 -6.30 -19.51
N ASP A 50 7.88 -6.00 -18.29
CA ASP A 50 7.11 -5.18 -17.35
C ASP A 50 6.92 -3.77 -17.90
N ARG A 51 7.98 -3.17 -18.46
CA ARG A 51 7.94 -1.85 -19.13
C ARG A 51 6.91 -1.84 -20.27
N ALA A 52 6.92 -2.88 -21.11
CA ALA A 52 5.97 -3.01 -22.22
C ALA A 52 4.53 -3.19 -21.73
N GLN A 53 4.31 -3.98 -20.68
CA GLN A 53 2.99 -4.19 -20.07
C GLN A 53 2.46 -2.92 -19.42
N LYS A 54 3.28 -2.20 -18.64
CA LYS A 54 2.91 -0.91 -18.05
C LYS A 54 2.56 0.11 -19.12
N LYS A 55 3.37 0.21 -20.18
CA LYS A 55 3.08 1.11 -21.30
C LYS A 55 1.72 0.78 -21.93
N LYS A 56 1.47 -0.50 -22.25
CA LYS A 56 0.18 -0.95 -22.80
C LYS A 56 -1.00 -0.63 -21.86
N LEU A 57 -0.82 -0.81 -20.55
CA LEU A 57 -1.84 -0.46 -19.56
C LEU A 57 -2.15 1.04 -19.57
N GLN A 58 -1.14 1.89 -19.56
CA GLN A 58 -1.33 3.35 -19.58
C GLN A 58 -1.92 3.82 -20.92
N ASP A 59 -1.47 3.28 -22.05
CA ASP A 59 -2.04 3.59 -23.37
C ASP A 59 -3.55 3.23 -23.43
N ASN A 60 -3.94 2.09 -22.85
CA ASN A 60 -5.35 1.69 -22.76
C ASN A 60 -6.15 2.63 -21.87
N LEU A 61 -5.61 3.04 -20.71
CA LEU A 61 -6.28 4.00 -19.82
C LEU A 61 -6.49 5.34 -20.53
N ILE A 62 -5.48 5.83 -21.25
CA ILE A 62 -5.58 7.05 -22.06
C ILE A 62 -6.71 6.94 -23.08
N GLU A 63 -6.81 5.84 -23.84
CA GLU A 63 -7.88 5.67 -24.83
C GLU A 63 -9.27 5.58 -24.18
N ILE A 64 -9.38 4.96 -23.00
CA ILE A 64 -10.63 4.94 -22.22
C ILE A 64 -11.02 6.36 -21.79
N PHE A 65 -10.09 7.13 -21.22
CA PHE A 65 -10.38 8.50 -20.77
C PHE A 65 -10.67 9.46 -21.93
N LYS A 66 -10.07 9.25 -23.09
CA LYS A 66 -10.44 9.93 -24.34
C LYS A 66 -11.88 9.64 -24.76
N GLN A 67 -12.36 8.40 -24.63
CA GLN A 67 -13.75 8.05 -24.91
C GLN A 67 -14.71 8.66 -23.87
N ILE A 68 -14.32 8.67 -22.59
CA ILE A 68 -15.10 9.34 -21.53
C ILE A 68 -15.21 10.83 -21.83
N HIS A 69 -14.09 11.50 -22.13
CA HIS A 69 -14.03 12.92 -22.46
C HIS A 69 -14.89 13.28 -23.67
N SER A 70 -14.83 12.47 -24.74
CA SER A 70 -15.63 12.72 -25.96
C SER A 70 -17.13 12.58 -25.72
N GLY A 71 -17.53 11.74 -24.76
CA GLY A 71 -18.92 11.57 -24.32
C GLY A 71 -19.43 12.65 -23.36
N LEU A 72 -18.57 13.55 -22.85
CA LEU A 72 -19.00 14.64 -21.97
C LEU A 72 -19.85 15.67 -22.73
N THR A 73 -20.80 16.28 -22.01
CA THR A 73 -21.72 17.28 -22.57
C THR A 73 -21.82 18.53 -21.68
N GLY A 74 -22.21 19.66 -22.26
CA GLY A 74 -22.50 20.89 -21.51
C GLY A 74 -21.32 21.42 -20.70
N GLY A 75 -21.58 21.81 -19.46
CA GLY A 75 -20.58 22.41 -18.57
C GLY A 75 -19.37 21.50 -18.27
N ALA A 76 -19.57 20.18 -18.19
CA ALA A 76 -18.48 19.23 -17.95
C ALA A 76 -17.46 19.21 -19.09
N LYS A 77 -17.94 19.20 -20.35
CA LYS A 77 -17.06 19.25 -21.52
C LYS A 77 -16.23 20.54 -21.56
N LYS A 78 -16.85 21.67 -21.19
CA LYS A 78 -16.16 22.96 -21.09
C LYS A 78 -15.13 22.97 -19.96
N HIS A 79 -15.46 22.36 -18.82
CA HIS A 79 -14.55 22.28 -17.68
C HIS A 79 -13.24 21.56 -18.02
N TYR A 80 -13.32 20.44 -18.76
CA TYR A 80 -12.16 19.66 -19.21
C TYR A 80 -11.70 20.00 -20.63
N GLU A 81 -12.05 21.16 -21.19
CA GLU A 81 -11.73 21.49 -22.59
C GLU A 81 -10.23 21.61 -22.86
N ASN A 82 -9.48 22.07 -21.84
CA ASN A 82 -8.03 22.23 -21.88
C ASN A 82 -7.29 21.02 -21.29
N ASP A 83 -8.01 20.02 -20.76
CA ASP A 83 -7.44 18.76 -20.27
C ASP A 83 -7.23 17.77 -21.44
N THR A 84 -6.77 18.30 -22.57
CA THR A 84 -6.48 17.55 -23.80
C THR A 84 -5.02 17.17 -23.91
N ASP A 85 -4.23 17.38 -22.84
CA ASP A 85 -2.99 16.65 -22.70
C ASP A 85 -3.28 15.18 -22.96
N LYS A 86 -2.37 14.47 -23.63
CA LYS A 86 -2.57 13.06 -24.02
C LYS A 86 -2.97 12.15 -22.85
N ASN A 87 -2.90 12.63 -21.61
CA ASN A 87 -3.15 11.88 -20.39
C ASN A 87 -4.43 12.27 -19.61
N TYR A 88 -5.17 13.32 -19.98
CA TYR A 88 -6.43 13.71 -19.31
C TYR A 88 -6.30 13.80 -17.78
N TYR A 89 -5.25 14.46 -17.27
CA TYR A 89 -4.90 14.39 -15.86
C TYR A 89 -6.01 14.90 -14.94
N GLN A 90 -6.68 16.01 -15.29
CA GLN A 90 -7.74 16.57 -14.44
C GLN A 90 -8.95 15.62 -14.38
N LEU A 91 -9.38 15.11 -15.53
CA LEU A 91 -10.48 14.17 -15.62
C LEU A 91 -10.17 12.86 -14.87
N ARG A 92 -8.93 12.36 -14.93
CA ARG A 92 -8.51 11.14 -14.21
C ARG A 92 -8.48 11.35 -12.70
N GLU A 93 -8.03 12.51 -12.21
CA GLU A 93 -8.07 12.88 -10.79
C GLU A 93 -9.49 12.94 -10.23
N ASP A 94 -10.39 13.61 -10.96
CA ASP A 94 -11.78 13.77 -10.55
C ASP A 94 -12.54 12.44 -10.64
N TRP A 95 -12.26 11.63 -11.66
CA TRP A 95 -12.81 10.28 -11.77
C TRP A 95 -12.39 9.42 -10.57
N TRP A 96 -11.11 9.45 -10.18
CA TRP A 96 -10.67 8.74 -8.99
C TRP A 96 -11.40 9.24 -7.74
N THR A 97 -11.44 10.56 -7.53
CA THR A 97 -12.11 11.17 -6.37
C THR A 97 -13.60 10.79 -6.30
N ALA A 98 -14.28 10.69 -7.44
CA ALA A 98 -15.70 10.32 -7.52
C ALA A 98 -15.99 8.81 -7.33
N ASN A 99 -14.99 7.93 -7.45
CA ASN A 99 -15.19 6.46 -7.43
C ASN A 99 -14.36 5.73 -6.36
N ARG A 100 -13.45 6.44 -5.67
CA ARG A 100 -12.50 5.85 -4.71
C ARG A 100 -13.19 5.12 -3.55
N ASP A 101 -14.39 5.56 -3.15
CA ASP A 101 -15.26 4.91 -2.16
C ASP A 101 -15.66 3.49 -2.61
N GLN A 102 -16.13 3.36 -3.85
CA GLN A 102 -16.52 2.07 -4.43
C GLN A 102 -15.31 1.16 -4.66
N VAL A 103 -14.16 1.72 -5.05
CA VAL A 103 -12.91 0.97 -5.20
C VAL A 103 -12.45 0.41 -3.85
N TRP A 104 -12.48 1.22 -2.79
CA TRP A 104 -12.14 0.78 -1.44
C TRP A 104 -13.10 -0.30 -0.93
N LYS A 105 -14.41 -0.12 -1.15
CA LYS A 105 -15.42 -1.11 -0.78
C LYS A 105 -15.17 -2.44 -1.49
N ALA A 106 -14.85 -2.42 -2.78
CA ALA A 106 -14.52 -3.62 -3.53
C ALA A 106 -13.26 -4.31 -2.99
N MET A 107 -12.23 -3.54 -2.63
CA MET A 107 -10.96 -4.08 -2.16
C MET A 107 -11.02 -4.65 -0.74
N THR A 108 -11.81 -4.04 0.14
CA THR A 108 -12.00 -4.50 1.53
C THR A 108 -13.09 -5.56 1.66
N CYS A 109 -13.69 -6.02 0.56
CA CYS A 109 -14.81 -6.96 0.56
C CYS A 109 -14.52 -8.23 1.37
N VAL A 110 -13.29 -8.74 1.31
CA VAL A 110 -12.83 -9.94 2.01
C VAL A 110 -11.93 -9.66 3.21
N ALA A 111 -11.81 -8.40 3.63
CA ALA A 111 -11.02 -8.07 4.81
C ALA A 111 -11.60 -8.75 6.07
N PRO A 112 -10.77 -9.14 7.05
CA PRO A 112 -11.26 -9.74 8.30
C PRO A 112 -12.12 -8.77 9.10
N GLU A 113 -13.22 -9.24 9.69
CA GLU A 113 -14.12 -8.40 10.50
C GLU A 113 -13.41 -7.75 11.70
N ASN A 114 -12.42 -8.43 12.27
CA ASN A 114 -11.61 -7.96 13.39
C ASN A 114 -10.37 -7.15 12.97
N ALA A 115 -10.20 -6.83 11.68
CA ALA A 115 -9.15 -5.93 11.21
C ALA A 115 -9.69 -4.49 11.23
N TYR A 116 -9.05 -3.62 12.02
CA TYR A 116 -9.54 -2.26 12.24
C TYR A 116 -8.66 -1.22 11.57
N ILE A 117 -9.28 -0.25 10.90
CA ILE A 117 -8.59 1.00 10.53
C ILE A 117 -8.92 2.08 11.57
N ILE A 118 -7.91 2.85 11.95
CA ILE A 118 -8.04 3.93 12.93
C ILE A 118 -8.02 5.26 12.18
N LYS A 119 -9.09 6.05 12.33
CA LYS A 119 -9.17 7.41 11.80
C LYS A 119 -9.23 8.41 12.93
N ARG A 120 -8.48 9.50 12.80
CA ARG A 120 -8.59 10.66 13.68
C ARG A 120 -9.54 11.65 13.05
N ARG A 121 -10.57 12.07 13.78
CA ARG A 121 -11.39 13.21 13.39
C ARG A 121 -10.75 14.49 13.93
N PHE A 122 -10.54 15.46 13.03
CA PHE A 122 -10.21 16.83 13.36
C PHE A 122 -11.43 17.70 13.02
N ASP A 123 -12.53 17.52 13.74
CA ASP A 123 -13.58 18.53 13.76
C ASP A 123 -13.14 19.57 14.80
N GLY A 124 -12.94 20.81 14.39
CA GLY A 124 -12.50 21.92 15.26
C GLY A 124 -13.51 22.32 16.35
N GLY A 125 -14.21 21.37 16.96
CA GLY A 125 -15.01 21.51 18.17
C GLY A 125 -14.29 20.98 19.40
N ASP A 126 -14.90 21.16 20.57
CA ASP A 126 -14.31 20.99 21.91
C ASP A 126 -13.81 19.57 22.28
N ILE A 127 -13.91 18.59 21.37
CA ILE A 127 -13.41 17.23 21.56
C ILE A 127 -12.27 16.99 20.56
N GLU A 128 -11.11 17.59 20.83
CA GLU A 128 -9.90 17.30 20.08
C GLU A 128 -9.59 15.78 20.16
N ASN A 129 -9.45 15.14 19.00
CA ASN A 129 -8.90 13.79 18.82
C ASN A 129 -9.83 12.59 19.12
N LEU A 130 -11.05 12.58 18.59
CA LEU A 130 -11.84 11.34 18.58
C LEU A 130 -11.15 10.28 17.69
N ILE A 131 -10.72 9.19 18.32
CA ILE A 131 -10.17 8.00 17.65
C ILE A 131 -11.34 7.10 17.25
N LEU A 132 -11.61 7.00 15.95
CA LEU A 132 -12.64 6.13 15.41
C LEU A 132 -12.01 4.85 14.89
N THR A 133 -12.44 3.72 15.45
CA THR A 133 -12.07 2.38 14.98
C THR A 133 -13.16 1.84 14.06
N HIS A 134 -12.82 1.51 12.83
CA HIS A 134 -13.76 0.93 11.88
C HIS A 134 -13.37 -0.52 11.57
N PRO A 135 -14.26 -1.50 11.83
CA PRO A 135 -14.00 -2.90 11.55
C PRO A 135 -13.90 -3.16 10.05
N LYS A 136 -13.42 -4.35 9.67
CA LYS A 136 -13.27 -4.74 8.27
C LYS A 136 -12.50 -3.73 7.42
N CYS A 137 -11.44 -3.16 7.99
CA CYS A 137 -10.67 -2.07 7.40
C CYS A 137 -11.53 -0.86 6.95
N GLY A 138 -12.66 -0.62 7.61
CA GLY A 138 -13.58 0.46 7.27
C GLY A 138 -14.35 0.25 5.96
N HIS A 139 -14.72 -0.99 5.65
CA HIS A 139 -15.47 -1.38 4.43
C HIS A 139 -16.70 -0.51 4.13
N ASP A 140 -17.49 -0.18 5.16
CA ASP A 140 -18.71 0.64 5.02
C ASP A 140 -18.48 2.12 5.42
N THR A 141 -17.24 2.59 5.32
CA THR A 141 -16.86 3.98 5.65
C THR A 141 -16.00 4.58 4.55
N ASP A 142 -15.70 5.88 4.65
CA ASP A 142 -14.84 6.55 3.68
C ASP A 142 -13.47 5.85 3.52
N PRO A 143 -12.86 5.83 2.33
CA PRO A 143 -11.53 5.28 2.16
C PRO A 143 -10.46 6.05 2.96
N PRO A 144 -9.32 5.42 3.31
CA PRO A 144 -8.18 6.14 3.88
C PRO A 144 -7.68 7.20 2.90
N VAL A 145 -7.07 8.28 3.39
CA VAL A 145 -6.58 9.41 2.57
C VAL A 145 -5.18 9.20 1.98
N VAL A 146 -4.64 7.98 2.11
CA VAL A 146 -3.26 7.66 1.71
C VAL A 146 -3.02 7.84 0.21
N ASP A 147 -4.06 7.73 -0.62
CA ASP A 147 -4.05 8.02 -2.07
C ASP A 147 -3.78 9.49 -2.40
N TYR A 148 -3.87 10.41 -1.43
CA TYR A 148 -3.48 11.81 -1.60
C TYR A 148 -2.04 12.10 -1.14
N ILE A 149 -1.33 11.13 -0.56
CA ILE A 149 0.09 11.26 -0.21
C ILE A 149 0.93 10.92 -1.44
N PRO A 150 1.94 11.71 -1.84
CA PRO A 150 2.81 11.40 -2.98
C PRO A 150 3.45 9.99 -2.91
N GLN A 151 3.43 9.24 -4.02
CA GLN A 151 3.87 7.83 -4.06
C GLN A 151 5.27 7.62 -3.47
N ARG A 152 6.23 8.51 -3.78
CA ARG A 152 7.59 8.43 -3.24
C ARG A 152 7.61 8.36 -1.71
N LEU A 153 6.77 9.14 -1.02
CA LEU A 153 6.70 9.15 0.43
C LEU A 153 6.05 7.87 0.97
N ARG A 154 5.02 7.35 0.28
CA ARG A 154 4.38 6.09 0.65
C ARG A 154 5.34 4.91 0.55
N TRP A 155 6.06 4.80 -0.57
CA TRP A 155 7.07 3.76 -0.77
C TRP A 155 8.24 3.90 0.19
N MET A 156 8.67 5.11 0.53
CA MET A 156 9.71 5.31 1.54
C MET A 156 9.27 4.83 2.93
N SER A 157 8.03 5.13 3.33
CA SER A 157 7.46 4.65 4.59
C SER A 157 7.30 3.13 4.61
N GLU A 158 6.82 2.55 3.52
CA GLU A 158 6.71 1.10 3.37
C GLU A 158 8.07 0.42 3.41
N TRP A 159 9.06 0.97 2.71
CA TRP A 159 10.42 0.45 2.71
C TRP A 159 11.01 0.50 4.12
N SER A 160 10.84 1.58 4.88
CA SER A 160 11.38 1.68 6.24
C SER A 160 10.72 0.67 7.19
N GLU A 161 9.41 0.47 7.08
CA GLU A 161 8.71 -0.56 7.87
C GLU A 161 9.18 -1.98 7.51
N TYR A 162 9.28 -2.28 6.20
CA TYR A 162 9.75 -3.58 5.75
C TYR A 162 11.20 -3.85 6.17
N PHE A 163 12.07 -2.85 6.04
CA PHE A 163 13.45 -2.92 6.49
C PHE A 163 13.54 -3.23 7.98
N CYS A 164 12.79 -2.51 8.83
CA CYS A 164 12.77 -2.76 10.27
C CYS A 164 12.26 -4.16 10.62
N ASN A 165 11.22 -4.66 9.93
CA ASN A 165 10.69 -6.00 10.15
C ASN A 165 11.72 -7.09 9.82
N VAL A 166 12.40 -6.96 8.68
CA VAL A 166 13.47 -7.88 8.28
C VAL A 166 14.64 -7.78 9.25
N LEU A 167 15.08 -6.57 9.59
CA LEU A 167 16.19 -6.35 10.53
C LEU A 167 15.91 -6.96 11.90
N ASN A 168 14.71 -6.76 12.46
CA ASN A 168 14.33 -7.33 13.75
C ASN A 168 14.33 -8.86 13.70
N LYS A 169 13.86 -9.45 12.60
CA LYS A 169 13.90 -10.91 12.41
C LYS A 169 15.32 -11.45 12.37
N GLU A 170 16.22 -10.80 11.62
CA GLU A 170 17.64 -11.20 11.55
C GLU A 170 18.34 -11.05 12.92
N ILE A 171 18.03 -9.97 13.66
CA ILE A 171 18.53 -9.76 15.03
C ILE A 171 18.02 -10.86 15.97
N ASP A 172 16.75 -11.22 15.90
CA ASP A 172 16.17 -12.28 16.73
C ASP A 172 16.79 -13.65 16.39
N GLU A 173 17.02 -13.94 15.11
CA GLU A 173 17.70 -15.15 14.67
C GLU A 173 19.15 -15.20 15.18
N MET A 174 19.90 -14.09 15.08
CA MET A 174 21.24 -13.95 15.66
C MET A 174 21.22 -14.16 17.18
N ASN A 175 20.33 -13.49 17.91
CA ASN A 175 20.21 -13.61 19.36
C ASN A 175 19.89 -15.04 19.78
N ASN A 176 19.03 -15.74 19.04
CA ASN A 176 18.72 -17.15 19.30
C ASN A 176 19.91 -18.07 19.02
N GLN A 177 20.67 -17.84 17.94
CA GLN A 177 21.87 -18.62 17.61
C GLN A 177 23.01 -18.39 18.61
N CYS A 178 23.13 -17.17 19.14
CA CYS A 178 24.23 -16.76 20.01
C CYS A 178 23.83 -16.66 21.49
N LYS A 179 22.65 -17.17 21.87
CA LYS A 179 22.09 -17.06 23.22
C LYS A 179 23.00 -17.60 24.33
N ASP A 180 23.74 -18.66 24.04
CA ASP A 180 24.67 -19.32 24.96
C ASP A 180 26.12 -18.80 24.84
N CYS A 181 26.35 -17.84 23.95
CA CYS A 181 27.65 -17.21 23.71
C CYS A 181 27.74 -15.91 24.51
N GLU A 182 28.27 -15.95 25.75
CA GLU A 182 28.63 -14.71 26.45
C GLU A 182 29.73 -13.95 25.68
N MET A 183 29.70 -12.61 25.72
CA MET A 183 30.77 -11.78 25.14
C MET A 183 32.15 -12.02 25.81
N SER A 184 32.18 -12.67 26.98
CA SER A 184 33.40 -13.25 27.51
C SER A 184 33.73 -14.51 26.71
N ARG A 185 34.93 -14.55 26.11
CA ARG A 185 35.51 -15.56 25.20
C ARG A 185 35.45 -17.06 25.62
N ARG A 186 34.54 -17.49 26.48
CA ARG A 186 34.33 -18.87 26.91
C ARG A 186 32.84 -19.14 26.95
N CYS A 187 32.35 -19.97 26.04
CA CYS A 187 31.02 -20.55 26.15
C CYS A 187 31.05 -21.54 27.33
N ASN A 188 30.03 -21.51 28.18
CA ASN A 188 29.86 -22.57 29.18
C ASN A 188 29.58 -23.90 28.43
N ASN A 189 30.41 -24.91 28.66
CA ASN A 189 30.31 -26.24 28.04
C ASN A 189 30.49 -26.29 26.50
N ASP A 190 31.50 -25.59 25.97
CA ASP A 190 31.95 -25.75 24.58
C ASP A 190 33.33 -26.42 24.56
N THR A 191 33.33 -27.76 24.58
CA THR A 191 34.53 -28.60 24.57
C THR A 191 35.27 -28.61 23.22
N GLU A 192 34.67 -28.10 22.14
CA GLU A 192 35.25 -28.12 20.78
C GLU A 192 35.39 -26.71 20.14
N GLY A 193 34.76 -25.67 20.71
CA GLY A 193 34.88 -24.29 20.21
C GLY A 193 34.05 -24.00 18.95
N GLU A 194 33.20 -24.93 18.53
CA GLU A 194 32.39 -24.80 17.32
C GLU A 194 31.08 -24.03 17.54
N LYS A 195 30.49 -24.07 18.75
CA LYS A 195 29.14 -23.53 19.01
C LYS A 195 29.03 -22.03 18.71
N CYS A 196 30.06 -21.26 19.03
CA CYS A 196 30.06 -19.79 18.82
C CYS A 196 30.89 -19.35 17.60
N LYS A 197 31.30 -20.28 16.72
CA LYS A 197 32.07 -19.93 15.51
C LYS A 197 31.21 -19.14 14.51
N LYS A 198 29.94 -19.54 14.34
CA LYS A 198 28.96 -18.85 13.49
C LYS A 198 28.69 -17.42 13.95
N CYS A 199 28.71 -17.17 15.26
CA CYS A 199 28.54 -15.84 15.86
C CYS A 199 29.74 -14.90 15.65
N LYS A 200 30.92 -15.42 15.26
CA LYS A 200 32.11 -14.61 14.94
C LYS A 200 32.23 -14.25 13.47
N GLU A 201 31.50 -14.98 12.61
CA GLU A 201 31.55 -14.86 11.16
C GLU A 201 30.35 -14.07 10.58
N GLN A 202 29.35 -13.75 11.42
CA GLN A 202 28.31 -12.74 11.14
C GLN A 202 28.87 -11.33 11.32
#